data_AF-A0AA39TQ52-F1
#
_entry.id   AF-A0AA39TQ52-F1
#
_cell.length_a   1.000
_cell.length_b   1.000
_cell.length_c   1.000
_cell.angle_alpha   90.00
_cell.angle_beta   90.00
_cell.angle_gamma   90.00
#
_symmetry.space_group_name_H-M   'P 1'
#
loop_
_entity.id
_entity.type
_entity.pdbx_description
1 polymer ?
#
loop_
_entity_poly.entity_id
_entity_poly.type
_entity_poly.pdbx_seq_one_letter_code
_entity_poly.pdbx_strand_id
1 'polypeptide(L)'
;MAYKPTKKSDFDARLARLLPDYSHAPPDPRIIDLLQTNAPPTPIETKSLQATLSETPNRIAELDSLIDSTASLLHYLTNDRNQALENKANAKMILSPCRRLPNELLADIFIRCLLVHGQLDSPLEPGAFHWTLSHVCRKWREVAIGTPEIW
;
A
#
# COMPACT_ATOMS: atom_id res chain seq x y z
N MET A 1 -17.97 -23.68 -4.49
CA MET A 1 -17.51 -22.65 -5.44
C MET A 1 -16.93 -23.38 -6.65
N ALA A 2 -17.40 -23.08 -7.87
CA ALA A 2 -16.85 -23.70 -9.07
C ALA A 2 -15.40 -23.21 -9.27
N TYR A 3 -14.46 -24.15 -9.44
CA TYR A 3 -13.07 -23.83 -9.77
C TYR A 3 -13.05 -23.07 -11.11
N LYS A 4 -12.57 -21.83 -11.10
CA LYS A 4 -12.34 -21.05 -12.33
C LYS A 4 -10.86 -21.21 -12.70
N PRO A 5 -10.52 -21.83 -13.84
CA PRO A 5 -9.14 -21.88 -14.29
C PRO A 5 -8.65 -20.46 -14.59
N THR A 6 -7.67 -20.00 -13.84
CA THR A 6 -6.91 -18.78 -14.12
C THR A 6 -5.96 -19.05 -15.28
N LYS A 7 -6.03 -18.25 -16.34
CA LYS A 7 -5.14 -18.37 -17.49
C LYS A 7 -3.92 -17.49 -17.29
N LYS A 8 -2.77 -17.88 -17.84
CA LYS A 8 -1.56 -17.03 -17.84
C LYS A 8 -1.80 -15.64 -18.44
N SER A 9 -2.73 -15.53 -19.39
CA SER A 9 -3.17 -14.27 -20.00
C SER A 9 -3.83 -13.30 -19.04
N ASP A 10 -4.30 -13.77 -17.88
CA ASP A 10 -5.01 -12.95 -16.90
C ASP A 10 -4.03 -12.14 -16.03
N PHE A 11 -2.73 -12.40 -16.14
CA PHE A 11 -1.68 -11.76 -15.38
C PHE A 11 -0.82 -10.83 -16.26
N ASP A 12 -0.22 -9.80 -15.65
CA ASP A 12 0.81 -8.98 -16.32
C ASP A 12 1.90 -9.89 -16.89
N ALA A 13 2.35 -9.63 -18.12
CA ALA A 13 3.33 -10.47 -18.82
C ALA A 13 4.61 -10.74 -18.01
N ARG A 14 5.02 -9.78 -17.16
CA ARG A 14 6.19 -9.91 -16.28
C ARG A 14 5.97 -10.90 -15.13
N LEU A 15 4.73 -11.14 -14.74
CA LEU A 15 4.35 -12.10 -13.69
C LEU A 15 3.87 -13.43 -14.29
N ALA A 16 3.22 -13.39 -15.45
CA ALA A 16 2.73 -14.59 -16.15
C ALA A 16 3.85 -15.62 -16.44
N ARG A 17 5.08 -15.15 -16.64
CA ARG A 17 6.27 -16.00 -16.83
C ARG A 17 6.69 -16.80 -15.59
N LEU A 18 6.22 -16.41 -14.40
CA LEU A 18 6.51 -17.11 -13.13
C LEU A 18 5.50 -18.21 -12.84
N LEU A 19 4.38 -18.26 -13.58
CA LEU A 19 3.34 -19.26 -13.37
C LEU A 19 3.74 -20.57 -14.05
N PRO A 20 3.49 -21.72 -13.39
CA PRO A 20 3.66 -23.02 -14.02
C PRO A 20 2.73 -23.21 -15.22
N ASP A 21 3.12 -24.08 -16.17
CA ASP A 21 2.35 -24.37 -17.39
C ASP A 21 1.14 -25.29 -17.18
N TYR A 22 0.97 -25.86 -15.98
CA TYR A 22 -0.15 -26.74 -15.65
C TYR A 22 -1.31 -25.97 -15.01
N SER A 23 -2.54 -26.40 -15.30
CA SER A 23 -3.76 -25.95 -14.62
C SER A 23 -4.20 -27.00 -13.62
N HIS A 24 -4.70 -26.60 -12.45
CA HIS A 24 -5.39 -27.55 -11.57
C HIS A 24 -6.70 -27.93 -12.26
N ALA A 25 -6.88 -29.20 -12.60
CA ALA A 25 -8.18 -29.70 -13.04
C ALA A 25 -9.04 -29.94 -11.79
N PRO A 26 -10.38 -29.76 -11.87
CA PRO A 26 -11.26 -30.27 -10.83
C PRO A 26 -11.05 -31.80 -10.66
N PRO A 27 -11.33 -32.35 -9.47
CA PRO A 27 -11.18 -33.77 -9.21
C PRO A 27 -11.95 -34.59 -10.25
N ASP A 28 -11.31 -35.62 -10.80
CA ASP A 28 -11.92 -36.55 -11.75
C ASP A 28 -13.22 -37.13 -11.14
N PRO A 29 -14.36 -37.14 -11.86
CA PRO A 29 -15.60 -37.76 -11.40
C PRO A 29 -15.42 -39.17 -10.84
N ARG A 30 -14.49 -39.95 -11.40
CA ARG A 30 -14.15 -41.29 -10.93
C ARG A 30 -13.48 -41.29 -9.55
N ILE A 31 -12.64 -40.28 -9.27
CA ILE A 31 -12.05 -40.09 -7.94
C ILE A 31 -13.13 -39.71 -6.93
N ILE A 32 -14.08 -38.86 -7.31
CA ILE A 32 -15.20 -38.46 -6.45
C ILE A 32 -16.05 -39.70 -6.07
N ASP A 33 -16.36 -40.56 -7.04
CA ASP A 33 -17.10 -41.80 -6.83
C ASP A 33 -16.38 -42.79 -5.91
N LEU A 34 -15.07 -42.99 -6.11
CA LEU A 34 -14.23 -43.86 -5.26
C LEU A 34 -14.22 -43.38 -3.79
N LEU A 35 -14.19 -42.06 -3.58
CA LEU A 35 -14.24 -41.46 -2.24
C LEU A 35 -15.61 -41.67 -1.56
N GLN A 36 -16.67 -41.92 -2.34
CA GLN A 36 -18.03 -42.11 -1.83
C GLN A 36 -18.43 -43.58 -1.63
N THR A 37 -17.86 -44.50 -2.40
CA THR A 37 -18.37 -45.88 -2.51
C THR A 37 -17.53 -46.94 -1.80
N ASN A 38 -16.39 -46.59 -1.18
CA ASN A 38 -15.40 -47.55 -0.63
C ASN A 38 -14.98 -48.65 -1.63
N ALA A 39 -15.27 -48.48 -2.92
CA ALA A 39 -14.90 -49.43 -3.95
C ALA A 39 -13.37 -49.41 -4.11
N PRO A 40 -12.73 -50.57 -4.32
CA PRO A 40 -11.29 -50.59 -4.56
C PRO A 40 -10.97 -49.92 -5.91
N PRO A 41 -9.87 -49.16 -6.00
CA PRO A 41 -9.40 -48.63 -7.27
C PRO A 41 -8.90 -49.77 -8.16
N THR A 42 -9.07 -49.60 -9.48
CA THR A 42 -8.48 -50.49 -10.47
C THR A 42 -6.94 -50.41 -10.44
N PRO A 43 -6.22 -51.38 -11.02
CA PRO A 43 -4.75 -51.32 -11.09
C PRO A 43 -4.22 -50.08 -11.80
N ILE A 44 -4.96 -49.58 -12.82
CA ILE A 44 -4.60 -48.37 -13.57
C ILE A 44 -4.81 -47.12 -12.69
N GLU A 45 -5.95 -47.02 -12.02
CA GLU A 45 -6.25 -45.94 -11.07
C GLU A 45 -5.20 -45.92 -9.94
N THR A 46 -4.85 -47.08 -9.41
CA THR A 46 -3.83 -47.23 -8.36
C THR A 46 -2.47 -46.71 -8.82
N LYS A 47 -2.03 -47.07 -10.04
CA LYS A 47 -0.76 -46.59 -10.60
C LYS A 47 -0.78 -45.08 -10.82
N SER A 48 -1.90 -44.52 -11.31
CA SER A 48 -2.08 -43.08 -11.50
C SER A 48 -2.06 -42.31 -10.17
N LEU A 49 -2.72 -42.85 -9.14
CA LEU A 49 -2.72 -42.29 -7.79
C LEU A 49 -1.33 -42.32 -7.17
N GLN A 50 -0.58 -43.42 -7.32
CA GLN A 50 0.81 -43.52 -6.85
C GLN A 50 1.73 -42.51 -7.57
N ALA A 51 1.59 -42.36 -8.89
CA ALA A 51 2.32 -41.34 -9.65
C ALA A 51 2.01 -39.93 -9.11
N THR A 52 0.73 -39.64 -8.85
CA THR A 52 0.29 -38.37 -8.28
C THR A 52 0.91 -38.13 -6.89
N LEU A 53 0.89 -39.14 -6.02
CA LEU A 53 1.51 -39.07 -4.68
C LEU A 53 3.02 -38.81 -4.75
N SER A 54 3.71 -39.36 -5.75
CA SER A 54 5.15 -39.13 -5.94
C SER A 54 5.48 -37.75 -6.51
N GLU A 55 4.62 -37.17 -7.34
CA GLU A 55 4.87 -35.88 -8.01
C GLU A 55 4.38 -34.68 -7.19
N THR A 56 3.34 -34.87 -6.37
CA THR A 56 2.69 -33.81 -5.58
C THR A 56 3.64 -33.06 -4.64
N PRO A 57 4.57 -33.70 -3.90
CA PRO A 57 5.48 -32.98 -3.02
C PRO A 57 6.36 -31.95 -3.75
N ASN A 58 6.87 -32.30 -4.93
CA ASN A 58 7.69 -31.38 -5.73
C ASN A 58 6.87 -30.19 -6.24
N ARG A 59 5.63 -30.46 -6.70
CA ARG A 59 4.71 -29.40 -7.16
C ARG A 59 4.31 -28.46 -6.03
N ILE A 60 4.08 -28.97 -4.83
CA ILE A 60 3.77 -28.14 -3.65
C ILE A 60 4.99 -27.27 -3.32
N ALA A 61 6.19 -27.84 -3.25
CA ALA A 61 7.40 -27.09 -2.96
C ALA A 61 7.69 -25.97 -3.99
N GLU A 62 7.44 -26.23 -5.28
CA GLU A 62 7.55 -25.22 -6.33
C GLU A 62 6.55 -24.07 -6.12
N LEU A 63 5.28 -24.39 -5.83
CA LEU A 63 4.26 -23.39 -5.56
C LEU A 63 4.56 -22.57 -4.30
N ASP A 64 5.00 -23.21 -3.22
CA ASP A 64 5.37 -22.53 -1.99
C ASP A 64 6.54 -21.55 -2.24
N SER A 65 7.56 -21.98 -3.00
CA SER A 65 8.67 -21.10 -3.38
C SER A 65 8.21 -19.89 -4.21
N LEU A 66 7.26 -20.08 -5.13
CA LEU A 66 6.67 -19.00 -5.91
C LEU A 66 5.82 -18.06 -5.05
N ILE A 67 5.08 -18.59 -4.08
CA ILE A 67 4.31 -17.80 -3.11
C ILE A 67 5.25 -16.91 -2.31
N ASP A 68 6.32 -17.47 -1.73
CA ASP A 68 7.28 -16.72 -0.92
C ASP A 68 7.99 -15.63 -1.73
N SER A 69 8.39 -15.97 -2.96
CA SER A 69 9.02 -15.01 -3.88
C SER A 69 8.08 -13.88 -4.26
N THR A 70 6.82 -14.20 -4.54
CA THR A 70 5.79 -13.20 -4.91
C THR A 70 5.42 -12.31 -3.72
N ALA A 71 5.33 -12.88 -2.52
CA ALA A 71 5.11 -12.12 -1.28
C ALA A 71 6.24 -11.11 -1.02
N SER A 72 7.49 -11.55 -1.22
CA SER A 72 8.67 -10.68 -1.11
C SER A 72 8.66 -9.55 -2.13
N LEU A 73 8.31 -9.87 -3.39
CA LEU A 73 8.17 -8.87 -4.45
C LEU A 73 7.04 -7.87 -4.16
N LEU A 74 5.90 -8.34 -3.68
CA LEU A 74 4.77 -7.49 -3.28
C LEU A 74 5.17 -6.55 -2.16
N HIS A 75 5.88 -7.05 -1.15
CA HIS A 75 6.39 -6.24 -0.05
C HIS A 75 7.31 -5.13 -0.56
N TYR A 76 8.28 -5.47 -1.42
CA TYR A 76 9.18 -4.49 -2.03
C TYR A 76 8.42 -3.41 -2.82
N LEU A 77 7.52 -3.81 -3.73
CA LEU A 77 6.75 -2.86 -4.55
C LEU A 77 5.87 -1.94 -3.71
N THR A 78 5.30 -2.46 -2.62
CA THR A 78 4.48 -1.67 -1.69
C THR A 78 5.35 -0.63 -0.97
N ASN A 79 6.53 -1.03 -0.50
CA ASN A 79 7.47 -0.12 0.14
C ASN A 79 7.95 0.98 -0.81
N ASP A 80 8.35 0.63 -2.02
CA ASP A 80 8.82 1.60 -3.03
C ASP A 80 7.71 2.59 -3.42
N ARG A 81 6.46 2.11 -3.58
CA ARG A 81 5.30 2.97 -3.81
C ARG A 81 5.10 3.97 -2.66
N ASN A 82 5.20 3.51 -1.41
CA ASN A 82 5.04 4.37 -0.24
C ASN A 82 6.14 5.44 -0.19
N GLN A 83 7.39 5.05 -0.43
CA GLN A 83 8.51 6.00 -0.49
C GLN A 83 8.32 7.04 -1.61
N ALA A 84 7.82 6.64 -2.77
CA ALA A 84 7.52 7.56 -3.87
C ALA A 84 6.41 8.57 -3.49
N LEU A 85 5.40 8.15 -2.72
CA LEU A 85 4.36 9.05 -2.21
C LEU A 85 4.91 10.05 -1.19
N GLU A 86 5.78 9.61 -0.28
CA GLU A 86 6.46 10.49 0.67
C GLU A 86 7.34 11.51 -0.04
N ASN A 87 8.15 11.06 -1.01
CA ASN A 87 9.00 11.94 -1.81
C ASN A 87 8.19 13.01 -2.54
N LYS A 88 7.04 12.63 -3.10
CA LYS A 88 6.10 13.56 -3.73
C LYS A 88 5.52 14.57 -2.74
N ALA A 89 5.14 14.15 -1.53
CA ALA A 89 4.65 15.03 -0.48
C ALA A 89 5.73 16.02 -0.02
N ASN A 90 6.96 15.53 0.18
CA ASN A 90 8.12 16.34 0.53
C ASN A 90 8.42 17.39 -0.56
N ALA A 91 8.43 16.99 -1.83
CA ALA A 91 8.65 17.91 -2.94
C ALA A 91 7.58 19.02 -2.98
N LYS A 92 6.29 18.67 -2.80
CA LYS A 92 5.21 19.67 -2.71
C LYS A 92 5.43 20.65 -1.56
N MET A 93 5.83 20.15 -0.40
CA MET A 93 6.09 20.99 0.78
C MET A 93 7.27 21.93 0.55
N ILE A 94 8.35 21.43 -0.08
CA ILE A 94 9.54 22.22 -0.42
C ILE A 94 9.22 23.31 -1.45
N LEU A 95 8.41 22.99 -2.45
CA LEU A 95 8.03 23.93 -3.50
C LEU A 95 6.87 24.85 -3.10
N SER A 96 6.38 24.76 -1.85
CA SER A 96 5.26 25.57 -1.38
C SER A 96 5.58 27.08 -1.46
N PRO A 97 4.63 27.93 -1.91
CA PRO A 97 4.83 29.38 -1.97
C PRO A 97 5.23 30.00 -0.62
N CYS A 98 4.76 29.43 0.49
CA CYS A 98 5.07 29.87 1.85
C CYS A 98 6.59 29.91 2.14
N ARG A 99 7.39 29.05 1.48
CA ARG A 99 8.85 29.08 1.63
C ARG A 99 9.51 30.23 0.86
N ARG A 100 8.87 30.75 -0.19
CA ARG A 100 9.38 31.83 -1.06
C ARG A 100 8.90 33.23 -0.66
N LEU A 101 7.84 33.33 0.16
CA LEU A 101 7.34 34.62 0.64
C LEU A 101 8.40 35.33 1.50
N PRO A 102 8.74 36.59 1.23
CA PRO A 102 9.50 37.44 2.15
C PRO A 102 8.83 37.52 3.52
N ASN A 103 9.62 37.82 4.56
CA ASN A 103 9.10 37.86 5.92
C ASN A 103 8.10 39.01 6.11
N GLU A 104 8.30 40.12 5.41
CA GLU A 104 7.45 41.31 5.45
C GLU A 104 6.05 40.99 4.90
N LEU A 105 5.99 40.34 3.73
CA LEU A 105 4.71 39.93 3.14
C LEU A 105 4.01 38.86 3.99
N LEU A 106 4.76 38.00 4.67
CA LEU A 106 4.20 37.00 5.56
C LEU A 106 3.61 37.65 6.83
N ALA A 107 4.29 38.65 7.40
CA ALA A 107 3.80 39.44 8.52
C ALA A 107 2.52 40.22 8.15
N ASP A 108 2.49 40.86 6.97
CA ASP A 108 1.31 41.55 6.45
C ASP A 108 0.10 40.61 6.31
N ILE A 109 0.32 39.39 5.82
CA ILE A 109 -0.72 38.36 5.74
C ILE A 109 -1.23 38.00 7.14
N PHE A 110 -0.33 37.78 8.10
CA PHE A 110 -0.70 37.42 9.48
C PHE A 110 -1.55 38.50 10.13
N ILE A 111 -1.15 39.77 10.03
CA ILE A 111 -1.89 40.90 10.59
C ILE A 111 -3.30 40.98 9.96
N ARG A 112 -3.40 40.85 8.63
CA ARG A 112 -4.70 40.86 7.95
C ARG A 112 -5.57 39.69 8.38
N CYS A 113 -5.02 38.50 8.54
CA CYS A 113 -5.77 37.34 9.03
C CYS A 113 -6.21 37.52 10.49
N LEU A 114 -5.37 38.10 11.35
CA LEU A 114 -5.72 38.41 12.74
C LEU A 114 -6.89 39.39 12.80
N LEU A 115 -6.88 40.44 11.97
CA LEU A 115 -7.98 41.41 11.89
C LEU A 115 -9.30 40.80 11.41
N VAL A 116 -9.27 39.69 10.66
CA VAL A 116 -10.49 39.04 10.14
C VAL A 116 -10.95 37.90 11.05
N HIS A 117 -10.03 37.16 11.66
CA HIS A 117 -10.31 35.88 12.32
C HIS A 117 -9.97 35.84 13.81
N GLY A 118 -9.11 36.74 14.30
CA GLY A 118 -8.62 36.72 15.69
C GLY A 118 -9.12 37.87 16.57
N GLN A 119 -10.03 38.72 16.09
CA GLN A 119 -10.55 39.87 16.86
C GLN A 119 -11.24 39.52 18.18
N LEU A 120 -11.67 38.26 18.35
CA LEU A 120 -12.36 37.77 19.55
C LEU A 120 -11.45 36.98 20.49
N ASP A 121 -10.24 36.65 20.05
CA ASP A 121 -9.32 35.81 20.82
C ASP A 121 -8.42 36.69 21.70
N SER A 122 -8.45 36.46 23.01
CA SER A 122 -7.40 37.01 23.89
C SER A 122 -6.06 36.33 23.56
N PRO A 123 -4.95 37.07 23.42
CA PRO A 123 -3.62 36.48 23.22
C PRO A 123 -3.19 35.51 24.32
N LEU A 124 -3.86 35.54 25.48
CA LEU A 124 -3.60 34.65 26.61
C LEU A 124 -4.28 33.27 26.47
N GLU A 125 -5.21 33.12 25.52
CA GLU A 125 -5.88 31.84 25.28
C GLU A 125 -4.97 30.88 24.50
N PRO A 126 -4.72 29.65 24.99
CA PRO A 126 -3.83 28.69 24.32
C PRO A 126 -4.24 28.33 22.88
N GLY A 127 -5.52 28.52 22.53
CA GLY A 127 -6.06 28.29 21.19
C GLY A 127 -6.09 29.53 20.29
N ALA A 128 -5.62 30.69 20.77
CA ALA A 128 -5.74 31.95 20.04
C ALA A 128 -5.00 31.91 18.70
N PHE A 129 -5.52 32.67 17.73
CA PHE A 129 -4.90 32.82 16.41
C PHE A 129 -3.40 33.15 16.47
N HIS A 130 -3.00 33.99 17.43
CA HIS A 130 -1.64 34.37 17.80
C HIS A 130 -0.67 33.17 17.91
N TRP A 131 -1.06 32.18 18.73
CA TRP A 131 -0.26 30.98 18.96
C TRP A 131 -0.31 30.05 17.76
N THR A 132 -1.48 29.92 17.12
CA THR A 132 -1.67 29.06 15.95
C THR A 132 -0.66 29.37 14.85
N LEU A 133 -0.41 30.65 14.55
CA LEU A 133 0.61 31.07 13.57
C LEU A 133 2.02 30.58 13.95
N SER A 134 2.37 30.66 15.23
CA SER A 134 3.68 30.26 15.77
C SER A 134 3.90 28.73 15.79
N HIS A 135 2.84 27.94 15.58
CA HIS A 135 2.91 26.47 15.57
C HIS A 135 2.98 25.84 14.17
N VAL A 136 2.86 26.62 13.09
CA VAL A 136 2.86 26.09 11.71
C VAL A 136 4.25 25.58 11.27
N CYS A 137 5.27 26.44 11.33
CA CYS A 137 6.65 26.07 11.03
C CYS A 137 7.65 27.05 11.66
N ARG A 138 8.95 26.72 11.61
CA ARG A 138 10.01 27.57 12.17
C ARG A 138 9.98 29.00 11.62
N LYS A 139 9.85 29.17 10.30
CA LYS A 139 9.80 30.50 9.66
C LYS A 139 8.59 31.31 10.12
N TRP A 140 7.41 30.68 10.20
CA TRP A 140 6.19 31.35 10.66
C TRP A 140 6.31 31.79 12.12
N ARG A 141 6.93 30.96 12.97
CA ARG A 141 7.23 31.32 14.36
C ARG A 141 8.17 32.51 14.47
N GLU A 142 9.27 32.50 13.72
CA GLU A 142 10.23 33.59 13.72
C GLU A 142 9.57 34.91 13.29
N VAL A 143 8.73 34.88 12.25
CA VAL A 143 7.98 36.06 11.79
C VAL A 143 6.91 36.48 12.80
N ALA A 144 6.13 35.54 13.35
CA ALA A 144 5.04 35.85 14.28
C ALA A 144 5.55 36.46 15.60
N ILE A 145 6.63 35.92 16.16
CA ILE A 145 7.27 36.49 17.36
C ILE A 145 7.95 37.82 17.05
N GLY A 146 8.55 37.95 15.86
CA GLY A 146 9.26 39.17 15.43
C GLY A 146 8.35 40.31 14.96
N THR A 147 7.04 40.13 14.93
CA THR A 147 6.05 41.14 14.49
C THR A 147 5.20 41.57 15.69
N PRO A 148 5.53 42.68 16.38
CA PRO A 148 4.83 43.13 17.58
C PRO A 148 3.33 43.35 17.38
N GLU A 149 2.90 43.76 16.19
CA GLU A 149 1.50 44.04 15.84
C GLU A 149 0.60 42.80 15.88
N ILE A 150 1.18 41.60 16.01
CA ILE A 150 0.43 40.37 16.19
C ILE A 150 -0.02 40.21 17.64
N TRP A 151 0.71 40.72 18.64
CA TRP A 151 0.50 40.45 20.09
C TRP A 151 -0.20 41.58 20.83
#